data_AF-A0A348UPH9-F1
#
_entry.id   AF-A0A348UPH9-F1
#
_cell.length_a   1.000
_cell.length_b   1.000
_cell.length_c   1.000
_cell.angle_alpha   90.00
_cell.angle_beta   90.00
_cell.angle_gamma   90.00
#
_symmetry.space_group_name_H-M   'P 1'
#
loop_
_entity.id
_entity.type
_entity.pdbx_description
1 polymer ?
#
loop_
_entity_poly.entity_id
_entity_poly.type
_entity_poly.pdbx_seq_one_letter_code
_entity_poly.pdbx_strand_id
1 'polypeptide(L)'
;MDAAERARQERLKTLADSSFMNALENEAVALSQPETSANPGAAADGPATLSFRDGIYQAVRNNWSRPPSARNGMEATLLVELVPTGDVVNVSIVRSSGDAAFDRSAETAVRTARRFQVPPDSALFERYFRRFTLLFRPEDLLR
;
A
#
# COMPACT_ATOMS: atom_id res chain seq x y z
N MET A 1 -60.78 -13.38 -19.80
CA MET A 1 -59.42 -13.14 -20.33
C MET A 1 -58.43 -12.84 -19.20
N ASP A 2 -58.82 -13.04 -17.95
CA ASP A 2 -58.18 -12.45 -16.76
C ASP A 2 -57.02 -13.25 -16.17
N ALA A 3 -56.97 -14.58 -16.40
CA ALA A 3 -55.91 -15.43 -15.84
C ALA A 3 -54.55 -15.20 -16.53
N ALA A 4 -54.57 -14.95 -17.83
CA ALA A 4 -53.35 -14.71 -18.62
C ALA A 4 -52.71 -13.34 -18.28
N GLU A 5 -53.52 -12.33 -18.00
CA GLU A 5 -53.04 -11.00 -17.62
C GLU A 5 -52.44 -10.98 -16.21
N ARG A 6 -53.06 -11.68 -15.25
CA ARG A 6 -52.49 -11.83 -13.89
C ARG A 6 -51.14 -12.55 -13.90
N ALA A 7 -51.03 -13.65 -14.65
CA ALA A 7 -49.76 -14.37 -14.78
C ALA A 7 -48.66 -13.52 -15.46
N ARG A 8 -49.03 -12.64 -16.39
CA ARG A 8 -48.10 -11.69 -17.04
C ARG A 8 -47.71 -10.57 -16.09
N GLN A 9 -48.65 -10.02 -15.32
CA GLN A 9 -48.39 -8.99 -14.32
C GLN A 9 -47.50 -9.50 -13.18
N GLU A 10 -47.73 -10.72 -12.71
CA GLU A 10 -46.90 -11.34 -11.67
C GLU A 10 -45.48 -11.56 -12.17
N ARG A 11 -45.29 -12.11 -13.38
CA ARG A 11 -43.95 -12.27 -13.98
C ARG A 11 -43.23 -10.93 -14.16
N LEU A 12 -43.94 -9.90 -14.59
CA LEU A 12 -43.35 -8.56 -14.75
C LEU A 12 -42.91 -7.97 -13.41
N LYS A 13 -43.70 -8.16 -12.34
CA LYS A 13 -43.32 -7.74 -10.99
C LYS A 13 -42.09 -8.49 -10.50
N THR A 14 -42.06 -9.82 -10.62
CA THR A 14 -40.92 -10.63 -10.20
C THR A 14 -39.63 -10.28 -10.96
N LEU A 15 -39.74 -9.99 -12.26
CA LEU A 15 -38.60 -9.55 -13.08
C LEU A 15 -38.10 -8.16 -12.67
N ALA A 16 -39.00 -7.22 -12.36
CA ALA A 16 -38.64 -5.90 -11.88
C ALA A 16 -37.93 -5.99 -10.51
N ASP A 17 -38.51 -6.73 -9.56
CA ASP A 17 -37.95 -6.91 -8.22
C ASP A 17 -36.56 -7.55 -8.26
N SER A 18 -36.37 -8.61 -9.07
CA SER A 18 -35.06 -9.27 -9.21
C SER A 18 -34.02 -8.38 -9.90
N SER A 19 -34.39 -7.58 -10.90
CA SER A 19 -33.48 -6.63 -11.53
C SER A 19 -33.03 -5.52 -10.59
N PHE A 20 -33.96 -5.03 -9.75
CA PHE A 20 -33.69 -3.98 -8.77
C PHE A 20 -32.78 -4.48 -7.65
N MET A 21 -33.04 -5.69 -7.13
CA MET A 21 -32.18 -6.32 -6.12
C MET A 21 -30.77 -6.58 -6.65
N ASN A 22 -30.62 -7.06 -7.90
CA ASN A 22 -29.31 -7.27 -8.52
C ASN A 22 -28.55 -5.94 -8.71
N ALA A 23 -29.23 -4.86 -9.09
CA ALA A 23 -28.59 -3.55 -9.25
C ALA A 23 -28.10 -3.00 -7.91
N LEU A 24 -28.91 -3.10 -6.86
CA LEU A 24 -28.54 -2.72 -5.49
C LEU A 24 -27.34 -3.51 -4.95
N GLU A 25 -27.31 -4.82 -5.18
CA GLU A 25 -26.19 -5.68 -4.76
C GLU A 25 -24.89 -5.28 -5.50
N ASN A 26 -24.98 -5.02 -6.80
CA ASN A 26 -23.82 -4.63 -7.59
C ASN A 26 -23.27 -3.25 -7.19
N GLU A 27 -24.16 -2.32 -6.81
CA GLU A 27 -23.80 -0.99 -6.31
C GLU A 27 -23.23 -1.04 -4.88
N ALA A 28 -23.78 -1.90 -4.01
CA ALA A 28 -23.23 -2.15 -2.67
C ALA A 28 -21.83 -2.79 -2.73
N VAL A 29 -21.59 -3.70 -3.68
CA VAL A 29 -20.25 -4.29 -3.92
C VAL A 29 -19.27 -3.26 -4.47
N ALA A 30 -19.72 -2.31 -5.30
CA ALA A 30 -18.88 -1.22 -5.81
C ALA A 30 -18.46 -0.25 -4.70
N LEU A 31 -19.36 0.07 -3.76
CA LEU A 31 -19.05 0.93 -2.59
C LEU A 31 -18.23 0.20 -1.51
N SER A 32 -18.27 -1.13 -1.49
CA SER A 32 -17.49 -1.98 -0.56
C SER A 32 -16.11 -2.34 -1.09
N GLN A 33 -15.81 -2.05 -2.36
CA GLN A 33 -14.43 -2.02 -2.82
C GLN A 33 -13.81 -0.78 -2.17
N PRO A 34 -12.86 -0.94 -1.23
CA PRO A 34 -12.15 0.22 -0.74
C PRO A 34 -11.43 0.80 -1.96
N GLU A 35 -11.80 2.01 -2.35
CA GLU A 35 -11.08 2.91 -3.26
C GLU A 35 -9.67 3.14 -2.69
N THR A 36 -8.86 2.10 -2.68
CA THR A 36 -7.52 2.10 -2.12
C THR A 36 -6.58 2.43 -3.25
N SER A 37 -6.67 3.67 -3.70
CA SER A 37 -5.51 4.35 -4.30
C SER A 37 -4.47 4.60 -3.19
N ALA A 38 -3.96 3.53 -2.59
CA ALA A 38 -2.90 3.53 -1.58
C ALA A 38 -2.39 2.09 -1.40
N ASN A 39 -1.47 1.68 -2.28
CA ASN A 39 -0.54 0.58 -2.07
C ASN A 39 -1.16 -0.82 -1.77
N PRO A 40 -1.18 -1.78 -2.73
CA PRO A 40 -1.73 -3.14 -2.55
C PRO A 40 -1.04 -4.02 -1.49
N GLY A 41 -0.18 -3.45 -0.63
CA GLY A 41 0.47 -4.11 0.50
C GLY A 41 0.09 -3.57 1.89
N ALA A 42 -0.99 -2.79 2.02
CA ALA A 42 -1.42 -2.21 3.31
C ALA A 42 -2.65 -2.91 3.94
N ALA A 43 -3.35 -3.78 3.22
CA ALA A 43 -4.68 -4.28 3.63
C ALA A 43 -4.68 -5.64 4.36
N ALA A 44 -3.52 -6.19 4.74
CA ALA A 44 -3.45 -7.45 5.48
C ALA A 44 -2.18 -7.54 6.36
N ASP A 45 -1.90 -6.49 7.13
CA ASP A 45 -0.75 -6.46 8.04
C ASP A 45 -1.14 -7.11 9.38
N GLY A 46 -0.83 -8.39 9.54
CA GLY A 46 -0.81 -9.01 10.87
C GLY A 46 0.19 -8.30 11.79
N PRO A 47 0.10 -8.48 13.13
CA PRO A 47 0.97 -7.80 14.10
C PRO A 47 2.47 -8.02 13.87
N ALA A 48 2.84 -9.16 13.26
CA ALA A 48 4.22 -9.45 12.87
C ALA A 48 4.74 -8.51 11.76
N THR A 49 3.92 -8.24 10.74
CA THR A 49 4.33 -7.38 9.60
C THR A 49 4.61 -5.95 10.05
N LEU A 50 3.82 -5.42 10.99
CA LEU A 50 4.01 -4.08 11.54
C LEU A 50 5.37 -3.94 12.23
N SER A 51 5.76 -4.92 13.06
CA SER A 51 7.05 -4.92 13.77
C SER A 51 8.26 -4.85 12.83
N PHE A 52 8.23 -5.61 11.72
CA PHE A 52 9.33 -5.57 10.74
C PHE A 52 9.37 -4.26 9.95
N ARG A 53 8.21 -3.68 9.63
CA ARG A 53 8.13 -2.36 8.98
C ARG A 53 8.73 -1.29 9.87
N ASP A 54 8.41 -1.30 11.16
CA ASP A 54 8.99 -0.38 12.14
C ASP A 54 10.52 -0.55 12.22
N GLY A 55 11.01 -1.78 12.20
CA GLY A 55 12.44 -2.08 12.14
C GLY A 55 13.14 -1.48 10.91
N ILE A 56 12.50 -1.55 9.74
CA ILE A 56 12.99 -0.90 8.50
C ILE A 56 13.05 0.61 8.70
N TYR A 57 11.96 1.23 9.18
CA TYR A 57 11.90 2.67 9.40
C TYR A 57 13.00 3.15 10.36
N GLN A 58 13.21 2.45 11.47
CA GLN A 58 14.26 2.77 12.44
C GLN A 58 15.67 2.62 11.84
N ALA A 59 15.91 1.56 11.06
CA ALA A 59 17.20 1.36 10.40
C ALA A 59 17.50 2.48 9.40
N VAL A 60 16.51 2.89 8.59
CA VAL A 60 16.69 4.01 7.66
C VAL A 60 16.90 5.32 8.42
N ARG A 61 16.12 5.58 9.47
CA ARG A 61 16.24 6.77 10.34
C ARG A 61 17.64 6.92 10.91
N ASN A 62 18.20 5.85 11.46
CA ASN A 62 19.52 5.86 12.08
C ASN A 62 20.65 6.16 11.07
N ASN A 63 20.42 5.88 9.79
CA ASN A 63 21.40 6.11 8.72
C ASN A 63 21.13 7.39 7.91
N TRP A 64 20.02 8.08 8.18
CA TRP A 64 19.66 9.27 7.42
C TRP A 64 20.38 10.51 7.93
N SER A 65 21.10 11.19 7.03
CA SER A 65 21.65 12.50 7.28
C SER A 65 20.72 13.56 6.69
N ARG A 66 20.12 14.39 7.55
CA ARG A 66 19.16 15.41 7.14
C ARG A 66 19.86 16.51 6.31
N PRO A 67 19.48 16.70 5.04
CA PRO A 67 20.00 17.80 4.25
C PRO A 67 19.38 19.14 4.70
N PRO A 68 20.07 20.28 4.49
CA PRO A 68 19.56 21.60 4.86
C PRO A 68 18.30 22.01 4.06
N SER A 69 18.05 21.38 2.92
CA SER A 69 16.84 21.57 2.11
C SER A 69 15.62 20.84 2.65
N ALA A 70 15.77 19.90 3.59
CA ALA A 70 14.65 19.12 4.13
C ALA A 70 13.70 20.03 4.92
N ARG A 71 12.48 20.18 4.41
CA ARG A 71 11.40 20.98 5.01
C ARG A 71 10.21 20.10 5.34
N ASN A 72 9.42 20.55 6.31
CA ASN A 72 8.18 19.86 6.66
C ASN A 72 7.22 19.83 5.45
N GLY A 73 6.56 18.70 5.24
CA GLY A 73 5.65 18.46 4.11
C GLY A 73 6.33 17.92 2.85
N MET A 74 7.65 17.72 2.86
CA MET A 74 8.34 17.01 1.77
C MET A 74 8.13 15.50 1.89
N GLU A 75 7.82 14.86 0.78
CA GLU A 75 7.71 13.40 0.73
C GLU A 75 8.37 12.84 -0.52
N ALA A 76 9.22 11.83 -0.34
CA ALA A 76 9.77 11.05 -1.44
C ALA A 76 9.25 9.62 -1.33
N THR A 77 8.93 9.01 -2.46
CA THR A 77 8.51 7.61 -2.50
C THR A 77 9.61 6.79 -3.15
N LEU A 78 10.16 5.84 -2.40
CA LEU A 78 11.22 4.96 -2.85
C LEU A 78 10.68 3.54 -3.02
N LEU A 79 11.06 2.88 -4.11
CA LEU A 79 10.88 1.46 -4.31
C LEU A 79 12.15 0.74 -3.86
N VAL A 80 12.00 -0.12 -2.87
CA VAL A 80 13.09 -0.88 -2.27
C VAL A 80 12.89 -2.35 -2.61
N GLU A 81 13.97 -2.99 -3.07
CA GLU A 81 14.00 -4.42 -3.36
C GLU A 81 15.00 -5.11 -2.43
N LEU A 82 14.53 -6.17 -1.78
CA LEU A 82 15.29 -6.96 -0.84
C LEU A 82 15.42 -8.41 -1.31
N VAL A 83 16.45 -9.08 -0.84
CA VAL A 83 16.57 -10.54 -0.89
C VAL A 83 16.14 -11.17 0.45
N PRO A 84 15.85 -12.48 0.49
CA PRO A 84 15.37 -13.15 1.71
C PRO A 84 16.30 -13.04 2.93
N THR A 85 17.57 -12.69 2.74
CA THR A 85 18.53 -12.40 3.82
C THR A 85 18.30 -11.02 4.48
N GLY A 86 17.41 -10.21 3.91
CA GLY A 86 17.15 -8.83 4.31
C GLY A 86 18.10 -7.80 3.68
N ASP A 87 19.04 -8.23 2.85
CA ASP A 87 19.98 -7.33 2.18
C ASP A 87 19.27 -6.51 1.08
N VAL A 88 19.61 -5.23 1.00
CA VAL A 88 19.09 -4.31 -0.02
C VAL A 88 19.82 -4.55 -1.34
N VAL A 89 19.10 -4.98 -2.36
CA VAL A 89 19.67 -5.18 -3.71
C VAL A 89 19.43 -3.99 -4.61
N ASN A 90 18.31 -3.29 -4.45
CA ASN A 90 17.99 -2.13 -5.27
C ASN A 90 17.16 -1.09 -4.51
N VAL A 91 17.37 0.17 -4.86
CA VAL A 91 16.61 1.32 -4.39
C VAL A 91 16.42 2.25 -5.56
N SER A 92 15.18 2.67 -5.81
CA SER A 92 14.83 3.61 -6.87
C SER A 92 13.78 4.60 -6.39
N ILE A 93 13.82 5.83 -6.91
CA ILE A 93 12.85 6.86 -6.58
C ILE A 93 11.67 6.75 -7.56
N VAL A 94 10.48 6.45 -7.03
CA VAL A 94 9.23 6.37 -7.79
C VAL A 94 8.57 7.74 -7.88
N ARG A 95 8.64 8.51 -6.79
CA ARG A 95 8.12 9.88 -6.70
C ARG A 95 9.15 10.75 -6.00
N SER A 96 9.61 11.76 -6.71
CA SER A 96 10.48 12.80 -6.17
C SER A 96 9.70 13.71 -5.22
N SER A 97 10.38 14.20 -4.18
CA SER A 97 9.88 15.25 -3.29
C SER A 97 9.85 16.64 -3.93
N GLY A 98 10.44 16.80 -5.12
CA GLY A 98 10.71 18.10 -5.73
C GLY A 98 12.08 18.69 -5.34
N ASP A 99 12.82 18.05 -4.42
CA ASP A 99 14.19 18.42 -4.06
C ASP A 99 15.16 17.25 -4.24
N ALA A 100 16.11 17.39 -5.17
CA ALA A 100 17.04 16.32 -5.50
C ALA A 100 18.02 15.99 -4.36
N ALA A 101 18.31 16.94 -3.47
CA ALA A 101 19.19 16.68 -2.32
C ALA A 101 18.47 15.83 -1.26
N PHE A 102 17.18 16.10 -1.02
CA PHE A 102 16.33 15.28 -0.17
C PHE A 102 16.19 13.86 -0.73
N ASP A 103 15.84 13.72 -2.01
CA ASP A 103 15.64 12.41 -2.64
C ASP A 103 16.92 11.55 -2.57
N ARG A 104 18.09 12.13 -2.89
CA ARG A 104 19.38 11.43 -2.76
C ARG A 104 19.70 11.08 -1.32
N SER A 105 19.38 11.95 -0.35
CA SER A 105 19.63 11.66 1.06
C SER A 105 18.80 10.45 1.54
N ALA A 106 17.55 10.36 1.09
CA ALA A 106 16.67 9.23 1.40
C ALA A 106 17.19 7.93 0.77
N GLU A 107 17.57 7.97 -0.52
CA GLU A 107 18.16 6.82 -1.20
C GLU A 107 19.45 6.35 -0.50
N THR A 108 20.31 7.31 -0.13
CA THR A 108 21.57 7.03 0.57
C THR A 108 21.32 6.39 1.93
N ALA A 109 20.31 6.85 2.68
CA ALA A 109 19.97 6.28 3.99
C ALA A 109 19.56 4.81 3.87
N VAL A 110 18.71 4.47 2.90
CA VAL A 110 18.29 3.09 2.64
C VAL A 110 19.47 2.21 2.22
N ARG A 111 20.30 2.70 1.29
CA ARG A 111 21.50 1.95 0.85
C ARG A 111 22.50 1.76 1.99
N THR A 112 22.65 2.74 2.87
CA THR A 112 23.59 2.70 4.01
C THR A 112 23.10 1.76 5.10
N ALA A 113 21.79 1.63 5.29
CA ALA A 113 21.22 0.62 6.20
C ALA A 113 21.66 -0.81 5.83
N ARG A 114 21.96 -1.08 4.55
CA ARG A 114 22.46 -2.34 3.94
C ARG A 114 21.59 -3.57 4.11
N ARG A 115 21.11 -3.83 5.32
CA ARG A 115 20.32 -5.00 5.71
C ARG A 115 19.20 -4.59 6.66
N PHE A 116 18.00 -5.07 6.36
CA PHE A 116 16.84 -4.94 7.24
C PHE A 116 16.51 -6.27 7.92
N GLN A 117 15.83 -6.20 9.06
CA GLN A 117 15.21 -7.38 9.65
C GLN A 117 14.00 -7.76 8.81
N VAL A 118 13.97 -9.03 8.39
CA VAL A 118 12.88 -9.58 7.59
C VAL A 118 12.28 -10.81 8.29
N PRO A 119 11.00 -11.11 8.02
CA PRO A 119 10.35 -12.31 8.52
C PRO A 119 11.09 -13.59 8.06
N PRO A 120 11.19 -14.62 8.92
CA PRO A 120 11.74 -15.92 8.51
C PRO A 120 10.78 -16.70 7.58
N ASP A 121 9.49 -16.35 7.58
CA ASP A 121 8.49 -16.93 6.68
C ASP A 121 8.70 -16.42 5.25
N SER A 122 9.07 -17.33 4.35
CA SER A 122 9.35 -17.02 2.94
C SER A 122 8.12 -16.53 2.19
N ALA A 123 6.93 -17.06 2.46
CA ALA A 123 5.70 -16.64 1.77
C ALA A 123 5.32 -15.21 2.16
N LEU A 124 5.50 -14.86 3.44
CA LEU A 124 5.28 -13.51 3.94
C LEU A 124 6.33 -12.53 3.39
N PHE A 125 7.59 -12.94 3.32
CA PHE A 125 8.66 -12.17 2.70
C PHE A 125 8.38 -11.88 1.22
N GLU A 126 8.06 -12.91 0.44
CA GLU A 126 7.80 -12.77 -1.00
C GLU A 126 6.60 -11.86 -1.29
N ARG A 127 5.57 -11.94 -0.44
CA ARG A 127 4.35 -11.14 -0.59
C ARG A 127 4.55 -9.66 -0.23
N TYR A 128 5.31 -9.35 0.84
CA TYR A 128 5.33 -8.00 1.41
C TYR A 128 6.70 -7.30 1.42
N PHE A 129 7.81 -8.04 1.44
CA PHE A 129 9.14 -7.47 1.71
C PHE A 129 10.11 -7.58 0.54
N ARG A 130 9.91 -8.51 -0.40
CA ARG A 130 10.75 -8.66 -1.59
C ARG A 130 10.85 -7.36 -2.38
N ARG A 131 9.72 -6.68 -2.53
CA ARG A 131 9.64 -5.38 -3.19
C ARG A 131 8.52 -4.56 -2.57
N PHE A 132 8.87 -3.44 -1.96
CA PHE A 132 7.91 -2.58 -1.30
C PHE A 132 8.23 -1.11 -1.53
N THR A 133 7.20 -0.29 -1.33
CA THR A 133 7.28 1.15 -1.44
C THR A 133 7.46 1.76 -0.06
N LEU A 134 8.56 2.50 0.14
CA LEU A 134 8.86 3.26 1.34
C LEU A 134 8.51 4.73 1.11
N LEU A 135 7.54 5.24 1.87
CA LEU A 135 7.27 6.66 1.94
C LEU A 135 8.24 7.30 2.93
N PHE A 136 8.98 8.30 2.46
CA PHE A 136 10.04 8.94 3.22
C PHE A 136 9.68 10.41 3.47
N ARG A 137 9.48 10.75 4.75
CA ARG A 137 9.15 12.10 5.21
C ARG A 137 10.12 12.56 6.29
N PRO A 138 10.56 13.83 6.28
CA PRO A 138 11.44 14.35 7.32
C PRO A 138 10.84 14.28 8.72
N GLU A 139 9.52 14.39 8.85
CA GLU A 139 8.84 14.42 10.16
C GLU A 139 8.78 13.05 10.83
N ASP A 140 8.58 11.99 10.05
CA ASP A 140 8.49 10.60 10.55
C ASP A 140 9.81 10.16 11.21
N LEU A 141 10.91 10.82 10.85
CA LEU A 141 12.26 10.52 11.32
C LEU A 141 12.67 11.37 12.53
N LEU A 142 11.87 12.38 12.92
CA LEU A 142 12.11 13.19 14.11
C LEU A 142 11.38 12.67 15.36
N ARG A 143 10.48 11.70 15.20
CA ARG A 143 9.75 11.10 16.30
C ARG A 143 10.60 10.08 17.07
#